data_AF-A0A9D8YWE2-F1
#
_entry.id   AF-A0A9D8YWE2-F1
#
_cell.length_a   1.000
_cell.length_b   1.000
_cell.length_c   1.000
_cell.angle_alpha   90.00
_cell.angle_beta   90.00
_cell.angle_gamma   90.00
#
_symmetry.space_group_name_H-M   'P 1'
#
loop_
_entity.id
_entity.type
_entity.pdbx_description
1 polymer ?
#
loop_
_entity_poly.entity_id
_entity_poly.type
_entity_poly.pdbx_seq_one_letter_code
_entity_poly.pdbx_strand_id
1 'polypeptide(L)'
;MISFLFVIRYSLFVGRWSLVVGRWSLVVGRWSLVVGRWSLVVGRSHVKSLVNDLEVHTIHSKKPFMKSFLAITSGFAGFLFFEGFARLIITFYHRIDFQFYGISHLPSTVWIVVILLSVLTSTWLVSMLILTVINKNTLLNALIFGVILIGWRAMEFYNSYQSEPLWYFGIVILLHVLGIFLAYQLYTKQHEITDPS
;
A
#
# COMPACT_ATOMS: atom_id res chain seq x y z
N MET A 1 -54.64 -53.74 -58.92
CA MET A 1 -53.66 -52.72 -59.38
C MET A 1 -53.85 -51.35 -58.71
N ILE A 2 -55.08 -50.87 -58.52
CA ILE A 2 -55.37 -49.53 -57.96
C ILE A 2 -55.05 -49.40 -56.45
N SER A 3 -55.25 -50.44 -55.64
CA SER A 3 -54.96 -50.39 -54.19
C SER A 3 -53.47 -50.23 -53.86
N PHE A 4 -52.57 -50.76 -54.69
CA PHE A 4 -51.12 -50.64 -54.47
C PHE A 4 -50.60 -49.21 -54.69
N LEU A 5 -51.14 -48.52 -55.70
CA LEU A 5 -50.79 -47.11 -55.97
C LEU A 5 -51.22 -46.18 -54.83
N PHE A 6 -52.37 -46.45 -54.19
CA PHE A 6 -52.84 -45.67 -53.05
C PHE A 6 -51.93 -45.83 -51.82
N VAL A 7 -51.48 -47.06 -51.53
CA VAL A 7 -50.56 -47.35 -50.42
C VAL A 7 -49.20 -46.68 -50.64
N ILE A 8 -48.65 -46.71 -51.86
CA ILE A 8 -47.38 -46.04 -52.19
C ILE A 8 -47.51 -44.52 -52.02
N ARG A 9 -48.62 -43.93 -52.49
CA ARG A 9 -48.85 -42.49 -52.40
C ARG A 9 -49.04 -42.02 -50.96
N TYR A 10 -49.74 -42.80 -50.14
CA TYR A 10 -49.93 -42.53 -48.71
C TYR A 10 -48.60 -42.65 -47.93
N SER A 11 -47.81 -43.69 -48.20
CA SER A 11 -46.48 -43.88 -47.60
C SER A 11 -45.53 -42.70 -47.91
N LEU A 12 -45.48 -42.25 -49.17
CA LEU A 12 -44.69 -41.08 -49.57
C LEU A 12 -45.15 -39.78 -48.90
N PHE A 13 -46.46 -39.63 -48.69
CA PHE A 13 -47.02 -38.49 -47.97
C PHE A 13 -46.58 -38.49 -46.51
N VAL A 14 -46.71 -39.62 -45.80
CA VAL A 14 -46.25 -39.78 -44.42
C VAL A 14 -44.73 -39.57 -44.30
N GLY A 15 -43.94 -40.09 -45.24
CA GLY A 15 -42.49 -39.90 -45.28
C GLY A 15 -42.09 -38.43 -45.46
N ARG A 16 -42.81 -37.69 -46.32
CA ARG A 16 -42.61 -36.23 -46.48
C ARG A 16 -42.98 -35.46 -45.20
N TRP A 17 -44.10 -35.79 -44.57
CA TRP A 17 -44.51 -35.15 -43.32
C TRP A 17 -43.52 -35.43 -42.17
N SER A 18 -43.00 -36.65 -42.07
CA SER A 18 -41.95 -37.01 -41.11
C SER A 18 -40.67 -36.20 -41.33
N LEU A 19 -40.23 -36.02 -42.58
CA LEU A 19 -39.09 -35.16 -42.92
C LEU A 19 -39.32 -33.70 -42.57
N VAL A 20 -40.55 -33.18 -42.77
CA VAL A 20 -40.92 -31.82 -42.37
C VAL A 20 -40.83 -31.66 -40.85
N VAL A 21 -41.42 -32.58 -40.08
CA VAL A 21 -41.34 -32.57 -38.61
C VAL A 21 -39.88 -32.67 -38.13
N GLY A 22 -39.06 -33.52 -38.77
CA GLY A 22 -37.64 -33.62 -38.48
C GLY A 22 -36.86 -32.33 -38.74
N ARG A 23 -37.18 -31.61 -39.83
CA ARG A 23 -36.61 -30.28 -40.11
C ARG A 23 -37.05 -29.24 -39.09
N TRP A 24 -38.32 -29.21 -38.70
CA TRP A 24 -38.82 -28.31 -37.68
C TRP A 24 -38.15 -28.55 -36.32
N SER A 25 -37.97 -29.81 -35.93
CA SER A 25 -37.23 -30.19 -34.71
C SER A 25 -35.78 -29.70 -34.74
N LEU A 26 -35.08 -29.85 -35.87
CA LEU A 26 -33.72 -29.33 -36.06
C LEU A 26 -33.65 -27.79 -35.97
N VAL A 27 -34.67 -27.10 -36.48
CA VAL A 27 -34.76 -25.64 -36.36
C VAL A 27 -34.91 -25.24 -34.89
N VAL A 28 -35.83 -25.87 -34.15
CA VAL A 28 -36.01 -25.61 -32.71
C VAL A 28 -34.72 -25.91 -31.92
N GLY A 29 -34.03 -27.01 -32.23
CA GLY A 29 -32.74 -27.35 -31.62
C GLY A 29 -31.65 -26.31 -31.90
N ARG A 30 -31.59 -25.76 -33.12
CA ARG A 30 -30.68 -24.66 -33.47
C ARG A 30 -31.01 -23.37 -32.73
N TRP A 31 -32.29 -23.00 -32.62
CA TRP A 31 -32.72 -21.84 -31.86
C TRP A 31 -32.37 -21.95 -30.37
N SER A 32 -32.56 -23.13 -29.77
CA SER A 32 -32.15 -23.41 -28.38
C SER A 32 -30.64 -23.22 -28.18
N LEU A 33 -29.81 -23.74 -29.10
CA LEU A 33 -28.36 -23.54 -29.05
C LEU A 33 -27.94 -22.07 -29.18
N VAL A 34 -28.65 -21.30 -30.01
CA VAL A 34 -28.39 -19.86 -30.14
C VAL A 34 -28.69 -19.16 -28.82
N VAL A 35 -29.85 -19.40 -28.21
CA VAL A 35 -30.20 -18.83 -26.90
C VAL A 35 -29.19 -19.22 -25.82
N GLY A 36 -28.75 -20.48 -25.79
CA GLY A 36 -27.69 -20.94 -24.87
C GLY A 36 -26.36 -20.21 -25.07
N ARG A 37 -25.95 -19.95 -26.33
CA ARG A 37 -24.74 -19.16 -26.64
C ARG A 37 -24.87 -17.71 -26.19
N TRP A 38 -26.02 -17.07 -26.42
CA TRP A 38 -26.27 -15.71 -25.95
C TRP A 38 -26.23 -15.62 -24.43
N SER A 39 -26.84 -16.56 -23.71
CA SER A 39 -26.78 -16.64 -22.25
C SER A 39 -25.35 -16.78 -21.72
N LEU A 40 -24.52 -17.62 -22.35
CA LEU A 40 -23.11 -17.76 -21.98
C LEU A 40 -22.28 -16.50 -22.26
N VAL A 41 -22.56 -15.78 -23.36
CA VAL A 41 -21.88 -14.51 -23.69
C VAL A 41 -22.26 -13.43 -22.67
N VAL A 42 -23.54 -13.31 -22.34
CA VAL A 42 -24.03 -12.37 -21.31
C VAL A 42 -23.44 -12.74 -19.94
N GLY A 43 -23.46 -14.01 -19.56
CA GLY A 43 -22.85 -14.48 -18.32
C GLY A 43 -21.35 -14.18 -18.23
N ARG A 44 -20.58 -14.41 -19.31
CA ARG A 44 -19.16 -14.05 -19.37
C ARG A 44 -18.93 -12.55 -19.26
N SER A 45 -19.75 -11.73 -19.90
CA SER A 45 -19.64 -10.27 -19.79
C SER A 45 -19.94 -9.77 -18.38
N HIS A 46 -20.90 -10.38 -17.71
CA HIS A 46 -21.29 -10.04 -16.34
C HIS A 46 -20.20 -10.45 -15.33
N VAL A 47 -19.66 -11.67 -15.46
CA VAL A 47 -18.52 -12.13 -14.63
C VAL A 47 -17.29 -11.25 -14.86
N LYS A 48 -17.01 -10.86 -16.11
CA LYS A 48 -15.88 -9.96 -16.41
C LYS A 48 -16.08 -8.58 -15.77
N SER A 49 -17.29 -8.05 -15.75
CA SER A 49 -17.60 -6.80 -15.03
C SER A 49 -17.33 -6.95 -13.54
N LEU A 50 -17.87 -7.99 -12.91
CA LEU A 50 -17.68 -8.23 -11.47
C LEU A 50 -16.21 -8.42 -11.09
N VAL A 51 -15.44 -9.15 -11.90
CA VAL A 51 -14.00 -9.31 -11.69
C VAL A 51 -13.28 -7.97 -11.81
N ASN A 52 -13.61 -7.16 -12.82
CA ASN A 52 -13.04 -5.82 -12.96
C ASN A 52 -13.41 -4.92 -11.77
N ASP A 53 -14.66 -4.97 -11.30
CA ASP A 53 -15.13 -4.16 -10.18
C ASP A 53 -14.44 -4.58 -8.87
N LEU A 54 -14.25 -5.89 -8.65
CA LEU A 54 -13.50 -6.44 -7.54
C LEU A 54 -12.00 -6.08 -7.64
N GLU A 55 -11.39 -6.16 -8.82
CA GLU A 55 -10.00 -5.74 -9.04
C GLU A 55 -9.82 -4.24 -8.79
N VAL A 56 -10.70 -3.39 -9.31
CA VAL A 56 -10.66 -1.94 -9.10
C VAL A 56 -10.84 -1.61 -7.61
N HIS A 57 -11.79 -2.26 -6.93
CA HIS A 57 -12.03 -2.03 -5.52
C HIS A 57 -10.87 -2.52 -4.64
N THR A 58 -10.27 -3.67 -4.97
CA THR A 58 -9.10 -4.20 -4.25
C THR A 58 -7.85 -3.34 -4.48
N ILE A 59 -7.62 -2.88 -5.71
CA ILE A 59 -6.53 -1.96 -6.04
C ILE A 59 -6.73 -0.63 -5.32
N HIS A 60 -7.95 -0.05 -5.36
CA HIS A 60 -8.24 1.22 -4.69
C HIS A 60 -8.08 1.13 -3.17
N SER A 61 -8.47 0.00 -2.57
CA SER A 61 -8.29 -0.28 -1.15
C SER A 61 -6.80 -0.39 -0.76
N LYS A 62 -5.96 -1.00 -1.60
CA LYS A 62 -4.51 -1.14 -1.33
C LYS A 62 -3.69 0.13 -1.59
N LYS A 63 -4.16 1.06 -2.44
CA LYS A 63 -3.46 2.32 -2.74
C LYS A 63 -3.04 3.12 -1.50
N PRO A 64 -3.93 3.43 -0.52
CA PRO A 64 -3.52 4.18 0.68
C PRO A 64 -2.47 3.44 1.51
N PHE A 65 -2.61 2.12 1.65
CA PHE A 65 -1.64 1.29 2.37
C PHE A 65 -0.25 1.33 1.73
N MET A 66 -0.17 1.15 0.41
CA MET A 66 1.11 1.14 -0.30
C MET A 66 1.81 2.49 -0.25
N LYS A 67 1.06 3.60 -0.29
CA LYS A 67 1.59 4.95 -0.07
C LYS A 67 2.17 5.10 1.34
N SER A 68 1.43 4.70 2.37
CA SER A 68 1.92 4.71 3.76
C SER A 68 3.20 3.89 3.92
N PHE A 69 3.22 2.67 3.41
CA PHE A 69 4.37 1.78 3.50
C PHE A 69 5.61 2.39 2.84
N LEU A 70 5.51 2.89 1.60
CA LEU A 70 6.60 3.55 0.89
C LEU A 70 7.08 4.83 1.60
N ALA A 71 6.15 5.66 2.08
CA ALA A 71 6.49 6.90 2.77
C ALA A 71 7.19 6.64 4.10
N ILE A 72 6.73 5.67 4.89
CA ILE A 72 7.33 5.34 6.19
C ILE A 72 8.70 4.69 6.01
N THR A 73 8.86 3.77 5.05
CA THR A 73 10.15 3.11 4.77
C THR A 73 11.18 4.10 4.23
N SER A 74 10.80 4.95 3.28
CA SER A 74 11.67 6.02 2.78
C SER A 74 11.97 7.07 3.86
N GLY A 75 11.00 7.40 4.70
CA GLY A 75 11.18 8.29 5.84
C GLY A 75 12.19 7.74 6.84
N PHE A 76 12.09 6.46 7.19
CA PHE A 76 13.08 5.82 8.08
C PHE A 76 14.49 5.82 7.46
N ALA A 77 14.62 5.51 6.17
CA ALA A 77 15.90 5.60 5.47
C ALA A 77 16.45 7.04 5.45
N GLY A 78 15.59 8.03 5.22
CA GLY A 78 15.95 9.46 5.26
C GLY A 78 16.38 9.90 6.66
N PHE A 79 15.73 9.40 7.71
CA PHE A 79 16.12 9.64 9.08
C PHE A 79 17.54 9.10 9.37
N LEU A 80 17.81 7.84 9.01
CA LEU A 80 19.14 7.24 9.14
C LEU A 80 20.20 8.01 8.34
N PHE A 81 19.83 8.51 7.17
CA PHE A 81 20.70 9.37 6.38
C PHE A 81 21.06 10.65 7.12
N PHE A 82 20.09 11.40 7.66
CA PHE A 82 20.39 12.65 8.38
C PHE A 82 21.22 12.40 9.64
N GLU A 83 20.89 11.37 10.43
CA GLU A 83 21.64 11.02 11.62
C GLU A 83 23.07 10.58 11.29
N GLY A 84 23.22 9.69 10.30
CA GLY A 84 24.53 9.24 9.81
C GLY A 84 25.34 10.38 9.20
N PHE A 85 24.70 11.29 8.47
CA PHE A 85 25.34 12.43 7.81
C PHE A 85 25.88 13.45 8.83
N ALA A 86 25.10 13.77 9.86
CA ALA A 86 25.57 14.64 10.94
C ALA A 86 26.82 14.06 11.61
N ARG A 87 26.81 12.76 11.92
CA ARG A 87 27.96 12.05 12.51
C ARG A 87 29.14 12.01 11.55
N LEU A 88 28.90 11.75 10.27
CA LEU A 88 29.92 11.74 9.24
C LEU A 88 30.64 13.08 9.13
N ILE A 89 29.92 14.20 9.17
CA ILE A 89 30.54 15.54 9.19
C ILE A 89 31.46 15.69 10.42
N ILE A 90 31.00 15.29 11.61
CA ILE A 90 31.76 15.41 12.85
C ILE A 90 33.03 14.56 12.79
N THR A 91 32.91 13.33 12.28
CA THR A 91 34.02 12.39 12.08
C THR A 91 35.07 12.98 11.14
N PHE A 92 34.67 13.50 9.98
CA PHE A 92 35.60 14.14 9.04
C PHE A 92 36.25 15.40 9.61
N TYR A 93 35.47 16.22 10.31
CA TYR A 93 35.96 17.48 10.88
C TYR A 93 37.03 17.25 11.95
N HIS A 94 36.88 16.25 12.82
CA HIS A 94 37.86 15.96 13.88
C HIS A 94 38.84 14.84 13.54
N ARG A 95 38.71 14.21 12.37
CA ARG A 95 39.52 13.05 11.96
C ARG A 95 39.51 11.91 12.98
N ILE A 96 38.34 11.65 13.55
CA ILE A 96 38.10 10.51 14.46
C ILE A 96 37.52 9.34 13.68
N ASP A 97 37.38 8.17 14.31
CA ASP A 97 36.71 7.02 13.70
C ASP A 97 35.19 7.22 13.63
N PHE A 98 34.58 6.69 12.57
CA PHE A 98 33.13 6.79 12.38
C PHE A 98 32.39 5.84 13.32
N GLN A 99 31.51 6.39 14.14
CA GLN A 99 30.57 5.62 14.96
C GLN A 99 29.13 6.07 14.68
N PHE A 100 28.28 5.11 14.31
CA PHE A 100 26.90 5.40 13.93
C PHE A 100 25.99 5.71 15.13
N TYR A 101 26.37 5.27 16.32
CA TYR A 101 25.61 5.44 17.56
C TYR A 101 26.52 5.86 18.73
N GLY A 102 25.88 6.30 19.83
CA GLY A 102 26.59 6.75 21.02
C GLY A 102 27.13 8.18 20.93
N ILE A 103 27.62 8.70 22.06
CA ILE A 103 28.14 10.07 22.21
C ILE A 103 29.50 10.13 22.91
N SER A 104 29.96 9.03 23.49
CA SER A 104 31.23 8.96 24.25
C SER A 104 32.48 9.28 23.41
N HIS A 105 32.44 9.00 22.12
CA HIS A 105 33.54 9.29 21.18
C HIS A 105 33.60 10.77 20.75
N LEU A 106 32.62 11.59 21.12
CA LEU A 106 32.54 12.97 20.65
C LEU A 106 33.58 13.85 21.37
N PRO A 107 34.28 14.75 20.65
CA PRO A 107 35.40 15.51 21.23
C PRO A 107 35.01 16.52 22.32
N SER A 108 33.76 16.99 22.33
CA SER A 108 33.28 17.98 23.30
C SER A 108 31.76 17.95 23.43
N THR A 109 31.26 18.55 24.53
CA THR A 109 29.82 18.67 24.81
C THR A 109 29.06 19.43 23.72
N VAL A 110 29.73 20.35 23.01
CA VAL A 110 29.12 21.12 21.91
C VAL A 110 28.61 20.17 20.82
N TRP A 111 29.37 19.14 20.49
CA TRP A 111 28.99 18.19 19.44
C TRP A 111 27.85 17.26 19.85
N ILE A 112 27.71 16.98 21.14
CA ILE A 112 26.53 16.30 21.68
C ILE A 112 25.29 17.15 21.40
N VAL A 113 25.34 18.46 21.70
CA VAL A 113 24.23 19.39 21.43
C VAL A 113 23.91 19.45 19.95
N VAL A 114 24.92 19.47 19.06
CA VAL A 114 24.73 19.43 17.60
C VAL A 114 23.98 18.16 17.18
N ILE A 115 24.36 16.99 17.70
CA ILE A 115 23.64 15.73 17.40
C ILE A 115 22.22 15.78 17.93
N LEU A 116 21.98 16.25 19.16
CA LEU A 116 20.64 16.34 19.73
C LEU A 116 19.73 17.29 18.91
N LEU A 117 20.25 18.44 18.48
CA LEU A 117 19.54 19.36 17.60
C LEU A 117 19.29 18.73 16.22
N SER A 118 20.25 17.99 15.68
CA SER A 118 20.09 17.24 14.43
C SER A 118 19.00 16.18 14.56
N VAL A 119 18.91 15.47 15.69
CA VAL A 119 17.85 14.48 15.94
C VAL A 119 16.47 15.14 15.97
N LEU A 120 16.31 16.26 16.69
CA LEU A 120 15.04 16.97 16.74
C LEU A 120 14.61 17.46 15.35
N THR A 121 15.53 18.10 14.63
CA THR A 121 15.24 18.68 13.32
C THR A 121 14.98 17.62 12.25
N SER A 122 15.76 16.52 12.24
CA SER A 122 15.56 15.44 11.28
C SER A 122 14.26 14.68 11.53
N THR A 123 13.94 14.37 12.80
CA THR A 123 12.69 13.68 13.16
C THR A 123 11.47 14.52 12.81
N TRP A 124 11.51 15.82 13.11
CA TRP A 124 10.46 16.75 12.71
C TRP A 124 10.30 16.83 11.19
N LEU A 125 11.40 17.02 10.45
CA LEU A 125 11.38 17.15 8.99
C LEU A 125 10.86 15.87 8.31
N VAL A 126 11.38 14.71 8.70
CA VAL A 126 10.96 13.43 8.14
C VAL A 126 9.51 13.14 8.47
N SER A 127 9.09 13.41 9.71
CA SER A 127 7.69 13.24 10.12
C SER A 127 6.76 14.13 9.31
N MET A 128 7.15 15.39 9.07
CA MET A 128 6.41 16.29 8.19
C MET A 128 6.28 15.73 6.78
N LEU A 129 7.37 15.27 6.19
CA LEU A 129 7.37 14.68 4.85
C LEU A 129 6.43 13.47 4.75
N ILE A 130 6.48 12.57 5.73
CA ILE A 130 5.59 11.40 5.80
C ILE A 130 4.13 11.84 5.84
N LEU A 131 3.80 12.80 6.72
CA LEU A 131 2.43 13.28 6.89
C LEU A 131 1.89 13.91 5.61
N THR A 132 2.69 14.75 4.93
CA THR A 132 2.32 15.39 3.67
C THR A 132 2.13 14.40 2.52
N VAL A 133 2.99 13.38 2.42
CA VAL A 133 2.90 12.39 1.34
C VAL A 133 1.68 11.48 1.50
N ILE A 134 1.35 11.08 2.74
CA ILE A 134 0.28 10.13 3.00
C ILE A 134 -1.10 10.81 2.99
N ASN A 135 -1.23 11.97 3.65
CA ASN A 135 -2.46 12.76 3.77
C ASN A 135 -3.75 11.95 4.11
N LYS A 136 -3.60 10.83 4.81
CA LYS A 136 -4.70 9.99 5.30
C LYS A 136 -4.28 9.33 6.60
N ASN A 137 -5.21 9.19 7.55
CA ASN A 137 -4.96 8.57 8.86
C ASN A 137 -3.64 9.06 9.49
N THR A 138 -3.40 10.36 9.46
CA THR A 138 -2.12 11.00 9.76
C THR A 138 -1.58 10.63 11.14
N LEU A 139 -2.44 10.61 12.16
CA LEU A 139 -2.10 10.18 13.51
C LEU A 139 -1.55 8.75 13.53
N LEU A 140 -2.24 7.80 12.89
CA LEU A 140 -1.82 6.40 12.86
C LEU A 140 -0.45 6.24 12.21
N ASN A 141 -0.21 6.91 11.07
CA ASN A 141 1.06 6.84 10.37
C ASN A 141 2.20 7.49 11.18
N ALA A 142 1.93 8.61 11.86
CA ALA A 142 2.89 9.23 12.77
C ALA A 142 3.26 8.30 13.95
N LEU A 143 2.27 7.63 14.55
CA LEU A 143 2.52 6.66 15.61
C LEU A 143 3.33 5.45 15.13
N ILE A 144 2.99 4.90 13.96
CA ILE A 144 3.75 3.78 13.36
C ILE A 144 5.21 4.20 13.15
N PHE A 145 5.45 5.39 12.60
CA PHE A 145 6.79 5.90 12.42
C PHE A 145 7.51 6.08 13.77
N GLY A 146 6.83 6.60 14.79
CA GLY A 146 7.37 6.70 16.14
C GLY A 146 7.76 5.35 16.75
N VAL A 147 6.95 4.31 16.57
CA VAL A 147 7.27 2.95 17.02
C VAL A 147 8.53 2.42 16.33
N ILE A 148 8.69 2.65 15.02
CA ILE A 148 9.90 2.25 14.28
C ILE A 148 11.14 2.97 14.85
N LEU A 149 11.03 4.27 15.13
CA LEU A 149 12.13 5.04 15.72
C LEU A 149 12.48 4.56 17.13
N ILE A 150 11.49 4.22 17.95
CA ILE A 150 11.70 3.63 19.27
C ILE A 150 12.39 2.27 19.15
N GLY A 151 11.97 1.43 18.19
CA GLY A 151 12.63 0.15 17.91
C GLY A 151 14.09 0.32 17.52
N TRP A 152 14.39 1.32 16.69
CA TRP A 152 15.76 1.69 16.35
C TRP A 152 16.56 2.16 17.58
N ARG A 153 15.98 2.97 18.47
CA ARG A 153 16.64 3.36 19.73
C ARG A 153 16.81 2.20 20.71
N ALA A 154 15.89 1.25 20.74
CA ALA A 154 16.03 0.05 21.56
C ALA A 154 17.22 -0.79 21.12
N MET A 155 17.45 -0.91 19.81
CA MET A 155 18.65 -1.55 19.27
C MET A 155 19.92 -0.78 19.64
N GLU A 156 19.91 0.55 19.55
CA GLU A 156 21.05 1.38 20.00
C GLU A 156 21.37 1.14 21.48
N PHE A 157 20.34 1.20 22.33
CA PHE A 157 20.46 0.97 23.77
C PHE A 157 21.06 -0.41 24.07
N TYR A 158 20.51 -1.46 23.46
CA TYR A 158 21.00 -2.82 23.65
C TYR A 158 22.51 -2.96 23.36
N ASN A 159 22.98 -2.29 22.31
CA ASN A 159 24.39 -2.37 21.89
C ASN A 159 25.33 -1.43 22.65
N SER A 160 24.82 -0.43 23.38
CA SER A 160 25.65 0.66 23.92
C SER A 160 25.34 1.07 25.37
N TYR A 161 24.43 0.38 26.06
CA TYR A 161 24.04 0.74 27.44
C TYR A 161 25.20 0.73 28.47
N GLN A 162 26.28 -0.01 28.20
CA GLN A 162 27.45 -0.06 29.08
C GLN A 162 28.43 1.09 28.84
N SER A 163 28.49 1.61 27.62
CA SER A 163 29.43 2.65 27.20
C SER A 163 28.83 4.05 27.25
N GLU A 164 27.51 4.16 27.13
CA GLU A 164 26.81 5.42 26.97
C GLU A 164 25.94 5.76 28.19
N PRO A 165 25.85 7.04 28.56
CA PRO A 165 25.10 7.44 29.74
C PRO A 165 23.58 7.32 29.51
N LEU A 166 22.85 6.84 30.54
CA LEU A 166 21.40 6.59 30.44
C LEU A 166 20.56 7.83 30.08
N TRP A 167 21.00 9.02 30.51
CA TRP A 167 20.30 10.27 30.22
C TRP A 167 20.25 10.58 28.73
N TYR A 168 21.27 10.16 27.95
CA TYR A 168 21.31 10.38 26.51
C TYR A 168 20.14 9.68 25.83
N PHE A 169 19.89 8.41 26.14
CA PHE A 169 18.75 7.67 25.58
C PHE A 169 17.42 8.31 25.96
N GLY A 170 17.26 8.75 27.21
CA GLY A 170 16.05 9.43 27.66
C GLY A 170 15.78 10.72 26.88
N ILE A 171 16.79 11.57 26.73
CA ILE A 171 16.68 12.82 25.96
C ILE A 171 16.39 12.53 24.49
N VAL A 172 17.09 11.57 23.88
CA VAL A 172 16.89 11.25 22.47
C VAL A 172 15.47 10.76 22.22
N ILE A 173 14.92 9.86 23.06
CA ILE A 173 13.53 9.40 22.95
C ILE A 173 12.57 10.59 23.06
N LEU A 174 12.79 11.47 24.05
CA LEU A 174 11.97 12.68 24.23
C LEU A 174 12.00 13.57 22.98
N LEU A 175 13.17 13.77 22.36
CA LEU A 175 13.31 14.58 21.16
C LEU A 175 12.59 13.98 19.95
N HIS A 176 12.60 12.66 19.79
CA HIS A 176 11.83 12.00 18.72
C HIS A 176 10.33 12.20 18.94
N VAL A 177 9.84 11.98 20.16
CA VAL A 177 8.43 12.19 20.50
C VAL A 177 8.05 13.66 20.27
N LEU A 178 8.89 14.60 20.70
CA LEU A 178 8.68 16.03 20.50
C LEU A 178 8.65 16.40 19.01
N GLY A 179 9.61 15.90 18.22
CA GLY A 179 9.69 16.16 16.77
C GLY A 179 8.46 15.66 16.02
N ILE A 180 8.01 14.44 16.32
CA ILE A 180 6.78 13.85 15.74
C ILE A 180 5.56 14.65 16.18
N PHE A 181 5.46 15.00 17.46
CA PHE A 181 4.34 15.78 18.01
C PHE A 181 4.24 17.17 17.36
N LEU A 182 5.34 17.89 17.26
CA LEU A 182 5.40 19.20 16.61
C LEU A 182 5.05 19.11 15.12
N ALA A 183 5.54 18.08 14.43
CA ALA A 183 5.20 17.85 13.02
C ALA A 183 3.70 17.61 12.85
N TYR A 184 3.13 16.74 13.68
CA TYR A 184 1.70 16.43 13.67
C TYR A 184 0.84 17.68 13.94
N GLN A 185 1.15 18.43 15.01
CA GLN A 185 0.38 19.62 15.39
C GLN A 185 0.40 20.69 14.30
N LEU A 186 1.56 20.91 13.68
CA LEU A 186 1.70 21.90 12.62
C LEU A 186 0.99 21.45 11.35
N TYR A 187 1.07 20.16 11.00
CA TYR A 187 0.35 19.58 9.87
C TYR A 187 -1.16 19.73 10.01
N THR A 188 -1.72 19.36 11.17
CA THR A 188 -3.18 19.44 11.40
C THR A 188 -3.68 20.88 11.34
N LYS A 189 -2.97 21.81 11.99
CA LYS A 189 -3.32 23.25 11.92
C LYS A 189 -3.30 23.79 10.51
N GLN A 190 -2.30 23.42 9.71
CA GLN A 190 -2.22 23.89 8.33
C GLN A 190 -3.35 23.29 7.47
N HIS A 191 -3.68 22.02 7.68
CA HIS A 191 -4.75 21.36 6.94
C HIS A 191 -6.11 22.01 7.19
N GLU A 192 -6.42 22.35 8.45
CA GLU A 192 -7.64 23.08 8.85
C GLU A 192 -7.76 24.45 8.17
N ILE A 193 -6.64 25.16 7.95
CA ILE A 193 -6.64 26.48 7.30
C ILE A 193 -6.89 26.34 5.79
N THR A 194 -6.29 25.33 5.15
CA THR A 194 -6.31 25.19 3.69
C THR A 194 -7.58 24.53 3.15
N ASP A 195 -8.28 23.74 3.96
CA ASP A 195 -9.49 23.02 3.59
C ASP A 195 -10.50 23.05 4.75
N PRO A 196 -11.11 24.22 5.02
CA PRO A 196 -12.13 24.33 6.06
C PRO A 196 -13.36 23.54 5.62
N SER A 197 -13.73 22.53 6.42
CA SER A 197 -14.91 21.69 6.23
C SER A 197 -16.21 22.48 6.06
#